data_AF-A0AAX2LFT7-F1
#
_entry.id   AF-A0AAX2LFT7-F1
#
_cell.length_a   1.000
_cell.length_b   1.000
_cell.length_c   1.000
_cell.angle_alpha   90.00
_cell.angle_beta   90.00
_cell.angle_gamma   90.00
#
_symmetry.space_group_name_H-M   'P 1'
#
loop_
_entity.id
_entity.type
_entity.pdbx_description
1 polymer ?
#
loop_
_entity_poly.entity_id
_entity_poly.type
_entity_poly.pdbx_seq_one_letter_code
_entity_poly.pdbx_strand_id
1 'polypeptide(L)' 'MITDKDYNYISKDVYKVDSNKTNSPFRVGMIVGNNNFKILKAEDNPDNGMQAGGWSN' A
#
# COMPACT_ATOMS: atom_id res chain seq x y z
N MET A 1 -11.65 6.45 14.90
CA MET A 1 -12.53 6.18 13.74
C MET A 1 -11.68 6.37 12.51
N ILE A 2 -11.65 5.40 11.61
CA ILE A 2 -10.90 5.52 10.34
C ILE A 2 -11.63 6.55 9.48
N THR A 3 -10.87 7.49 8.90
CA THR A 3 -11.41 8.53 8.01
C THR A 3 -11.15 8.19 6.54
N ASP A 4 -11.86 8.84 5.63
CA ASP A 4 -11.59 8.73 4.18
C ASP A 4 -10.16 9.15 3.83
N LYS A 5 -9.59 10.06 4.63
CA LYS A 5 -8.19 10.48 4.51
C LYS A 5 -7.23 9.34 4.86
N ASP A 6 -7.52 8.58 5.91
CA ASP A 6 -6.73 7.40 6.29
C ASP A 6 -6.81 6.31 5.22
N TYR A 7 -8.00 6.08 4.65
CA TYR A 7 -8.19 5.17 3.51
C TYR A 7 -7.36 5.57 2.30
N ASN A 8 -7.31 6.86 1.96
CA ASN A 8 -6.49 7.36 0.85
C ASN A 8 -4.99 7.14 1.09
N TYR A 9 -4.51 7.27 2.32
CA TYR A 9 -3.11 6.96 2.63
C TYR A 9 -2.82 5.46 2.49
N ILE A 10 -3.65 4.60 3.07
CA ILE A 10 -3.50 3.15 2.97
C ILE A 10 -3.53 2.69 1.50
N SER A 11 -4.46 3.22 0.71
CA SER A 11 -4.60 2.91 -0.73
C SER A 11 -3.37 3.31 -1.55
N LYS A 12 -2.66 4.37 -1.16
CA LYS A 12 -1.37 4.73 -1.78
C LYS A 12 -0.23 3.83 -1.31
N ASP A 13 -0.28 3.42 -0.05
CA ASP A 13 0.75 2.63 0.60
C ASP A 13 0.78 1.17 0.11
N VAL A 14 -0.34 0.61 -0.34
CA VAL A 14 -0.39 -0.74 -0.94
C VAL A 14 0.40 -0.86 -2.25
N TYR A 15 0.70 0.24 -2.95
CA TYR A 15 1.59 0.19 -4.13
C TYR A 15 3.06 0.06 -3.76
N LYS A 16 3.42 0.42 -2.52
CA LYS A 16 4.80 0.41 -2.05
C LYS A 16 5.20 -0.92 -1.44
N VAL A 17 4.32 -1.91 -1.29
CA VAL A 17 4.73 -3.24 -0.82
C VAL A 17 5.43 -4.05 -1.92
N ASP A 18 5.24 -3.67 -3.19
CA ASP A 18 5.83 -4.33 -4.35
C ASP A 18 7.24 -3.77 -4.64
N SER A 19 8.26 -4.62 -4.49
CA SER A 19 9.67 -4.26 -4.71
C SER A 19 10.01 -3.90 -6.15
N ASN A 20 9.18 -4.28 -7.12
CA ASN A 20 9.39 -3.91 -8.53
C ASN A 20 8.81 -2.54 -8.86
N LYS A 21 7.93 -2.00 -8.00
CA LYS A 21 7.28 -0.69 -8.18
C LYS A 21 7.93 0.43 -7.39
N THR A 22 8.80 0.11 -6.43
CA THR A 22 9.54 1.10 -5.65
C THR A 22 10.88 0.55 -5.17
N ASN A 23 11.88 1.43 -5.09
CA ASN A 23 13.22 1.07 -4.59
C ASN A 23 13.27 0.80 -3.08
N SER A 24 12.26 1.24 -2.32
CA SER A 24 12.18 1.03 -0.87
C SER A 24 10.79 0.51 -0.49
N PRO A 25 10.56 -0.79 -0.70
CA PRO A 25 9.25 -1.36 -0.46
C PRO A 25 8.92 -1.46 1.03
N PHE A 26 7.64 -1.34 1.34
CA PHE A 26 7.12 -1.52 2.68
C PHE A 26 7.18 -2.99 3.12
N ARG A 27 7.72 -3.21 4.31
CA ARG A 27 7.96 -4.54 4.88
C ARG A 27 7.25 -4.71 6.21
N VAL A 28 7.15 -5.97 6.64
CA VAL A 28 6.59 -6.34 7.95
C VAL A 28 7.25 -5.53 9.06
N GLY A 29 6.42 -5.02 9.97
CA GLY A 29 6.85 -4.22 11.11
C GLY A 29 6.85 -2.71 10.88
N MET A 30 6.80 -2.23 9.64
CA MET A 30 6.71 -0.80 9.35
C MET A 30 5.35 -0.21 9.73
N ILE A 31 5.34 1.07 10.11
CA ILE A 31 4.13 1.82 10.41
C ILE A 31 3.77 2.68 9.19
N VAL A 32 2.51 2.62 8.77
CA VAL A 32 1.95 3.24 7.55
C VAL A 32 0.62 3.94 7.84
N GLY A 33 0.01 4.56 6.82
CA GLY A 33 -1.28 5.23 6.97
C GLY A 33 -1.27 6.30 8.06
N ASN A 34 -0.26 7.19 8.00
CA ASN A 34 -0.05 8.26 8.98
C ASN A 34 0.13 7.78 10.42
N ASN A 35 1.02 6.79 10.62
CA ASN A 35 1.36 6.17 11.91
C ASN A 35 0.24 5.38 12.61
N ASN A 36 -0.85 5.08 11.91
CA ASN A 36 -2.01 4.43 12.51
C ASN A 36 -2.02 2.91 12.35
N PHE A 37 -1.22 2.36 11.42
CA PHE A 37 -1.28 0.94 11.04
C PHE A 37 0.10 0.31 10.99
N LYS A 38 0.23 -0.92 11.49
CA LYS A 38 1.46 -1.72 11.41
C LYS A 38 1.29 -2.86 10.42
N ILE A 39 2.27 -3.04 9.53
CA ILE A 39 2.28 -4.15 8.57
C ILE A 39 2.58 -5.45 9.32
N LEU A 40 1.64 -6.39 9.30
CA LEU A 40 1.79 -7.71 9.93
C LEU A 40 2.35 -8.76 8.96
N LYS A 41 2.05 -8.60 7.67
CA LYS A 41 2.51 -9.47 6.59
C LYS A 41 2.65 -8.64 5.31
N ALA A 42 3.72 -8.88 4.56
CA ALA A 42 3.93 -8.33 3.24
C ALA A 42 4.45 -9.45 2.34
N GLU A 43 3.86 -9.60 1.16
CA GLU A 43 4.28 -10.55 0.14
C GLU A 43 4.51 -9.76 -1.14
N ASP A 44 5.61 -10.04 -1.83
CA ASP A 44 5.83 -9.49 -3.16
C ASP A 44 4.76 -10.11 -4.06
N ASN A 45 3.91 -9.27 -4.64
CA ASN A 45 2.79 -9.70 -5.46
C ASN A 45 3.01 -9.24 -6.90
N PRO A 46 3.93 -9.90 -7.65
CA PRO A 46 4.30 -9.50 -9.01
C PRO A 46 3.13 -9.64 -9.99
N ASP A 47 2.19 -10.55 -9.71
CA ASP A 47 1.13 -10.94 -10.65
C ASP A 47 -0.22 -10.27 -10.33
N ASN A 48 -0.52 -9.99 -9.06
CA ASN A 48 -1.86 -9.53 -8.63
C ASN A 48 -1.81 -8.17 -7.92
N GLY A 49 -0.90 -7.28 -8.32
CA GLY A 49 -0.95 -5.89 -7.86
C GLY A 49 -2.36 -5.34 -8.09
N MET A 50 -3.02 -4.86 -7.03
CA MET A 50 -4.37 -4.31 -7.08
C MET A 50 -4.40 -3.23 -8.17
N GLN A 51 -4.96 -3.57 -9.33
CA GLN A 51 -5.01 -2.70 -10.49
C GLN A 51 -6.05 -1.63 -10.15
N ALA A 52 -5.62 -0.43 -9.75
CA ALA A 52 -6.51 0.73 -9.86
C ALA A 52 -6.79 0.87 -11.35
N GLY A 53 -7.94 0.33 -11.78
CA GLY A 53 -8.44 0.51 -13.13
C GLY A 53 -8.36 2.00 -13.43
N GLY A 54 -7.54 2.34 -14.41
CA GLY A 54 -7.51 3.70 -14.95
C GLY A 54 -8.93 4.03 -15.36
N TRP A 55 -9.51 5.04 -14.73
CA TRP A 55 -10.59 5.77 -15.36
C TRP A 55 -9.95 6.46 -16.58
N SER A 56 -10.17 5.87 -17.74
CA SER A 56 -9.93 6.50 -19.02
C SER A 56 -11.27 6.94 -19.60
N ASN A 57 -11.36 8.25 -19.82
CA ASN A 57 -12.42 9.08 -20.41
C ASN A 57 -13.72 9.27 -19.62
#